data_AF-A0A960CHV3-F1
#
_entry.id   AF-A0A960CHV3-F1
#
_cell.length_a   1.000
_cell.length_b   1.000
_cell.length_c   1.000
_cell.angle_alpha   90.00
_cell.angle_beta   90.00
_cell.angle_gamma   90.00
#
_symmetry.space_group_name_H-M   'P 1'
#
loop_
_entity.id
_entity.type
_entity.pdbx_description
1 polymer ?
#
loop_
_entity_poly.entity_id
_entity_poly.type
_entity_poly.pdbx_seq_one_letter_code
_entity_poly.pdbx_strand_id
1 'polypeptide(L)'
;DDILRRDLTDLVVRPGTCYAQSGVLHDPYSGAVISFVRGPDTSNSIEIDHVVSLADAWYKGARAWDPQRRLDFANDPRNLLAVSPKANFDKAFRDAASWLPPNAAFRCDFVARQVAVKTAYGLWLSAKEKQAMADVLARC
;
A
#
# COMPACT_ATOMS: atom_id res chain seq x y z
N ASP A 1 -4.53 4.99 -12.82
CA ASP A 1 -3.44 5.99 -12.77
C ASP A 1 -3.43 6.89 -11.57
N ASP A 2 -4.53 7.02 -10.84
CA ASP A 2 -4.61 8.00 -9.74
C ASP A 2 -3.58 7.76 -8.63
N ILE A 3 -3.23 6.49 -8.36
CA ILE A 3 -2.19 6.16 -7.38
C ILE A 3 -0.80 6.60 -7.86
N LEU A 4 -0.43 6.30 -9.11
CA LEU A 4 0.85 6.76 -9.67
C LEU A 4 0.91 8.30 -9.73
N ARG A 5 -0.19 8.97 -10.07
CA ARG A 5 -0.23 10.44 -10.08
C ARG A 5 -0.06 11.04 -8.69
N ARG A 6 -0.57 10.37 -7.66
CA ARG A 6 -0.46 10.82 -6.28
C ARG A 6 0.93 10.57 -5.71
N ASP A 7 1.52 9.41 -6.02
CA ASP A 7 2.72 8.91 -5.35
C ASP A 7 4.02 9.24 -6.07
N LEU A 8 3.97 9.56 -7.37
CA LEU A 8 5.15 10.01 -8.11
C LEU A 8 5.40 11.50 -7.91
N THR A 9 6.67 11.84 -7.66
CA THR A 9 7.20 13.20 -7.82
C THR A 9 7.69 13.40 -9.26
N ASP A 10 8.00 14.64 -9.63
CA ASP A 10 8.43 15.01 -10.99
C ASP A 10 7.53 14.43 -12.10
N LEU A 11 6.23 14.39 -11.80
CA LEU A 11 5.21 13.73 -12.61
C LEU A 11 5.04 14.42 -13.97
N VAL A 12 5.17 13.64 -15.03
CA VAL A 12 4.72 14.02 -16.37
C VAL A 12 3.51 13.17 -16.72
N VAL A 13 2.40 13.83 -17.08
CA VAL A 13 1.17 13.17 -17.53
C VAL A 13 1.13 13.17 -19.06
N ARG A 14 0.65 12.08 -19.66
CA ARG A 14 0.48 12.01 -21.11
C ARG A 14 -0.54 13.07 -21.58
N PRO A 15 -0.20 13.91 -22.57
CA PRO A 15 -1.09 14.98 -23.05
C PRO A 15 -2.49 14.49 -23.40
N GLY A 16 -3.51 15.23 -22.96
CA GLY A 16 -4.92 14.91 -23.23
C GLY A 16 -5.47 13.71 -22.45
N THR A 17 -4.74 13.17 -21.47
CA THR A 17 -5.17 12.00 -20.67
C THR A 17 -4.88 12.19 -19.17
N CYS A 18 -5.27 11.22 -18.35
CA CYS A 18 -4.86 11.12 -16.93
C CYS A 18 -3.75 10.09 -16.69
N TYR A 19 -3.10 9.57 -17.73
CA TYR A 19 -2.08 8.53 -17.56
C TYR A 19 -0.74 9.13 -17.14
N ALA A 20 -0.15 8.62 -16.05
CA ALA A 20 1.21 8.97 -15.66
C ALA A 20 2.18 8.46 -16.75
N GLN A 21 2.92 9.35 -17.40
CA GLN A 21 3.86 9.03 -18.47
C GLN A 21 5.28 8.82 -17.92
N SER A 22 5.70 9.63 -16.95
CA SER A 22 6.94 9.45 -16.20
C SER A 22 6.87 10.13 -14.83
N GLY A 23 7.83 9.83 -13.96
CA GLY A 23 8.01 10.47 -12.66
C GLY A 23 9.05 9.73 -11.84
N VAL A 24 9.18 10.09 -10.57
CA VAL A 24 10.08 9.46 -9.61
C VAL A 24 9.28 8.96 -8.42
N LEU A 25 9.42 7.67 -8.09
CA LEU A 25 8.87 7.10 -6.88
C LEU A 25 9.94 7.14 -5.78
N HIS A 26 9.63 7.82 -4.69
CA HIS A 26 10.32 7.62 -3.42
C HIS A 26 9.61 6.48 -2.69
N ASP A 27 10.08 5.24 -2.89
CA ASP A 27 9.38 4.03 -2.44
C ASP A 27 9.24 4.04 -0.92
N PRO A 28 8.01 4.15 -0.40
CA PRO A 28 7.81 4.28 1.04
C PRO A 28 8.24 3.00 1.78
N TYR A 29 8.21 1.84 1.13
CA TYR A 29 8.52 0.57 1.80
C TYR A 29 10.02 0.32 1.95
N SER A 30 10.78 0.52 0.86
CA SER A 30 12.22 0.26 0.86
C SER A 30 13.08 1.49 1.14
N GLY A 31 12.54 2.71 0.96
CA GLY A 31 13.30 3.96 0.95
C GLY A 31 14.10 4.20 -0.33
N ALA A 32 13.99 3.32 -1.32
CA ALA A 32 14.66 3.48 -2.61
C ALA A 32 14.03 4.60 -3.45
N VAL A 33 14.82 5.17 -4.36
CA VAL A 33 14.34 6.11 -5.37
C VAL A 33 14.29 5.38 -6.71
N ILE A 34 13.13 5.38 -7.37
CA ILE A 34 12.87 4.62 -8.59
C ILE A 34 12.37 5.57 -9.67
N SER A 35 13.14 5.70 -10.75
CA SER A 35 12.69 6.44 -11.94
C SER A 35 11.69 5.60 -12.72
N PHE A 36 10.54 6.21 -13.01
CA PHE A 36 9.46 5.59 -13.77
C PHE A 36 9.29 6.31 -15.11
N VAL A 37 9.26 5.52 -16.18
CA VAL A 37 8.85 5.93 -17.52
C VAL A 37 7.97 4.82 -18.07
N ARG A 38 6.70 5.15 -18.37
CA ARG A 38 5.75 4.18 -18.88
C ARG A 38 6.29 3.53 -20.15
N GLY A 39 6.48 2.23 -20.08
CA GLY A 39 7.17 1.41 -21.08
C GLY A 39 7.71 0.11 -20.48
N PRO A 40 8.14 -0.84 -21.32
CA PRO A 40 8.57 -2.18 -20.88
C PRO A 40 9.76 -2.16 -19.91
N ASP A 41 10.61 -1.13 -19.98
CA ASP A 41 11.86 -1.09 -19.22
C ASP A 41 11.67 -0.79 -17.73
N THR A 42 10.68 0.04 -17.36
CA THR A 42 10.51 0.50 -15.97
C THR A 42 9.09 0.34 -15.42
N SER A 43 8.09 -0.01 -16.22
CA SER A 43 6.72 -0.18 -15.69
C SER A 43 6.64 -1.29 -14.66
N ASN A 44 7.47 -2.33 -14.80
CA ASN A 44 7.55 -3.43 -13.84
C ASN A 44 8.43 -3.11 -12.63
N SER A 45 8.99 -1.90 -12.53
CA SER A 45 9.77 -1.45 -11.37
C SER A 45 8.91 -0.81 -10.29
N ILE A 46 7.61 -0.62 -10.55
CA ILE A 46 6.62 -0.12 -9.59
C ILE A 46 5.38 -1.02 -9.64
N GLU A 47 4.88 -1.40 -8.47
CA GLU A 47 3.61 -2.07 -8.30
C GLU A 47 2.69 -1.24 -7.40
N ILE A 48 1.38 -1.45 -7.53
CA ILE A 48 0.41 -0.90 -6.58
C ILE A 48 0.09 -1.97 -5.54
N ASP A 49 0.53 -1.76 -4.31
CA ASP A 49 0.24 -2.66 -3.19
C ASP A 49 -1.05 -2.25 -2.47
N HIS A 50 -1.75 -3.28 -1.96
CA HIS A 50 -2.80 -3.13 -0.96
C HIS A 50 -2.18 -3.12 0.44
N VAL A 51 -2.11 -1.96 1.09
CA VAL A 51 -1.48 -1.78 2.42
C VAL A 51 -2.03 -2.78 3.45
N VAL A 52 -3.35 -2.99 3.44
CA VAL A 52 -4.01 -4.19 3.98
C VAL A 52 -4.34 -5.10 2.80
N SER A 53 -3.63 -6.23 2.70
CA SER A 53 -3.79 -7.13 1.56
C SER A 53 -5.22 -7.69 1.46
N LEU A 54 -5.66 -7.99 0.22
CA LEU A 54 -6.96 -8.60 -0.02
C LEU A 54 -7.12 -9.94 0.71
N ALA A 55 -6.06 -10.75 0.77
CA ALA A 55 -6.05 -12.03 1.47
C ALA A 55 -6.17 -11.87 2.99
N ASP A 56 -5.41 -10.94 3.58
CA ASP A 56 -5.51 -10.63 5.02
C ASP A 56 -6.93 -10.17 5.39
N ALA A 57 -7.48 -9.24 4.60
CA ALA A 57 -8.84 -8.76 4.78
C ALA A 57 -9.88 -9.89 4.68
N TRP A 58 -9.70 -10.83 3.74
CA TRP A 58 -10.59 -11.97 3.57
C TRP A 58 -10.70 -12.81 4.86
N TYR A 59 -9.56 -13.15 5.46
CA TYR A 59 -9.53 -13.87 6.74
C TYR A 59 -10.05 -13.02 7.90
N LYS A 60 -9.91 -11.68 7.83
CA LYS A 60 -10.24 -10.74 8.89
C LYS A 60 -11.63 -10.07 8.78
N GLY A 61 -12.52 -10.64 7.97
CA GLY A 61 -13.95 -10.28 7.93
C GLY A 61 -14.50 -10.03 6.53
N ALA A 62 -13.65 -9.73 5.54
CA ALA A 62 -14.11 -9.37 4.20
C ALA A 62 -14.84 -10.49 3.45
N ARG A 63 -14.64 -11.76 3.86
CA ARG A 63 -15.38 -12.90 3.30
C ARG A 63 -16.90 -12.80 3.44
N ALA A 64 -17.38 -12.05 4.44
CA ALA A 64 -18.81 -11.85 4.69
C ALA A 64 -19.38 -10.63 3.97
N TRP A 65 -18.55 -9.84 3.30
CA TRP A 65 -19.00 -8.66 2.58
C TRP A 65 -19.64 -9.03 1.23
N ASP A 66 -20.60 -8.21 0.82
CA ASP A 66 -21.09 -8.23 -0.55
C ASP A 66 -19.98 -7.88 -1.56
N PRO A 67 -20.18 -8.15 -2.86
CA PRO A 67 -19.20 -7.82 -3.90
C PRO A 67 -18.84 -6.34 -3.99
N GLN A 68 -19.81 -5.42 -3.77
CA GLN A 68 -19.58 -3.99 -3.91
C GLN A 68 -18.62 -3.49 -2.83
N ARG A 69 -18.83 -3.89 -1.57
CA ARG A 69 -17.95 -3.51 -0.46
C ARG A 69 -16.53 -4.06 -0.63
N ARG A 70 -16.38 -5.26 -1.23
CA ARG A 70 -15.04 -5.80 -1.58
C ARG A 70 -14.38 -4.99 -2.70
N LEU A 71 -15.15 -4.55 -3.68
CA LEU A 71 -14.66 -3.67 -4.74
C LEU A 71 -14.24 -2.30 -4.19
N ASP A 72 -15.04 -1.72 -3.28
CA ASP A 72 -14.73 -0.46 -2.63
C ASP A 72 -13.42 -0.57 -1.81
N PHE A 73 -13.24 -1.66 -1.06
CA PHE A 73 -12.00 -1.95 -0.33
C PHE A 73 -10.79 -2.11 -1.24
N ALA A 74 -10.95 -2.82 -2.36
CA ALA A 74 -9.87 -3.06 -3.32
C ALA A 74 -9.44 -1.79 -4.07
N ASN A 75 -10.32 -0.78 -4.17
CA ASN A 75 -10.07 0.47 -4.88
C ASN A 75 -9.89 1.69 -3.95
N ASP A 76 -9.95 1.52 -2.63
CA ASP A 76 -9.77 2.63 -1.69
C ASP A 76 -8.35 3.20 -1.81
N PRO A 77 -8.18 4.48 -2.19
CA PRO A 77 -6.86 5.09 -2.30
C PRO A 77 -6.07 5.07 -0.99
N ARG A 78 -6.73 5.03 0.18
CA ARG A 78 -6.06 4.89 1.49
C ARG A 78 -5.39 3.52 1.64
N ASN A 79 -5.93 2.50 0.97
CA ASN A 79 -5.41 1.15 0.96
C ASN A 79 -4.43 0.87 -0.18
N LEU A 80 -4.19 1.83 -1.09
CA LEU A 80 -3.33 1.63 -2.26
C LEU A 80 -2.08 2.51 -2.17
N LEU A 81 -0.91 1.94 -2.44
CA LEU A 81 0.37 2.66 -2.51
C LEU A 81 1.22 2.15 -3.68
N ALA A 82 1.88 3.06 -4.40
CA ALA A 82 2.95 2.70 -5.34
C ALA A 82 4.22 2.31 -4.56
N VAL A 83 4.77 1.13 -4.83
CA VAL A 83 5.92 0.56 -4.11
C VAL A 83 6.82 -0.25 -5.04
N SER A 84 8.02 -0.61 -4.58
CA SER A 84 8.87 -1.55 -5.34
C SER A 84 8.29 -2.99 -5.34
N PRO A 85 8.43 -3.73 -6.46
CA PRO A 85 7.95 -5.11 -6.55
C PRO A 85 8.55 -6.03 -5.50
N LYS A 86 9.85 -5.85 -5.19
CA LYS A 86 10.52 -6.66 -4.16
C LYS A 86 9.89 -6.46 -2.78
N ALA A 87 9.68 -5.21 -2.38
CA ALA A 87 9.09 -4.94 -1.07
C ALA A 87 7.63 -5.43 -1.00
N ASN A 88 6.88 -5.28 -2.10
CA ASN A 88 5.53 -5.81 -2.22
C ASN A 88 5.50 -7.35 -2.10
N PHE A 89 6.40 -8.03 -2.81
CA PHE A 89 6.55 -9.48 -2.74
C PHE A 89 6.94 -9.96 -1.34
N ASP A 90 7.89 -9.27 -0.68
CA ASP A 90 8.34 -9.61 0.67
C ASP A 90 7.19 -9.44 1.70
N LYS A 91 6.35 -8.41 1.54
CA LYS A 91 5.14 -8.19 2.34
C LYS A 91 4.09 -9.28 2.07
N ALA A 92 3.79 -9.56 0.80
CA ALA A 92 2.74 -10.47 0.38
C ALA A 92 1.41 -10.19 1.11
N PHE A 93 0.86 -11.20 1.80
CA PHE A 93 -0.38 -11.11 2.56
C PHE A 93 -0.17 -10.85 4.06
N ARG A 94 1.07 -10.59 4.50
CA ARG A 94 1.44 -10.49 5.92
C ARG A 94 0.82 -9.26 6.57
N ASP A 95 0.45 -9.41 7.83
CA ASP A 95 0.00 -8.31 8.68
C ASP A 95 1.17 -7.62 9.42
N ALA A 96 0.89 -6.54 10.15
CA ALA A 96 1.90 -5.77 10.88
C ALA A 96 2.70 -6.57 11.92
N ALA A 97 2.18 -7.72 12.39
CA ALA A 97 2.95 -8.59 13.29
C ALA A 97 4.04 -9.37 12.55
N SER A 98 3.82 -9.64 11.27
CA SER A 98 4.62 -10.58 10.47
C SER A 98 5.51 -9.88 9.45
N TRP A 99 5.24 -8.61 9.15
CA TRP A 99 6.04 -7.78 8.27
C TRP A 99 5.83 -6.30 8.56
N LEU A 100 6.93 -5.54 8.56
CA LEU A 100 6.94 -4.09 8.56
C LEU A 100 7.89 -3.61 7.45
N PRO A 101 7.64 -2.43 6.86
CA PRO A 101 8.55 -1.84 5.90
C PRO A 101 10.02 -1.85 6.37
N PRO A 102 10.97 -2.28 5.52
CA PRO A 102 12.40 -2.11 5.79
C PRO A 102 12.76 -0.65 6.09
N ASN A 103 12.13 0.31 5.40
CA ASN A 103 12.23 1.73 5.71
C ASN A 103 11.57 2.06 7.06
N ALA A 104 12.40 2.17 8.11
CA ALA A 104 11.93 2.43 9.46
C ALA A 104 11.17 3.76 9.59
N ALA A 105 11.56 4.79 8.82
CA ALA A 105 10.95 6.12 8.86
C ALA A 105 9.48 6.09 8.42
N PHE A 106 9.07 5.11 7.61
CA PHE A 106 7.70 4.98 7.11
C PHE A 106 6.79 4.09 7.98
N ARG A 107 7.32 3.43 9.02
CA ARG A 107 6.54 2.44 9.79
C ARG A 107 5.34 3.04 10.53
N CYS A 108 5.48 4.27 11.03
CA CYS A 108 4.39 5.01 11.67
C CYS A 108 3.22 5.20 10.69
N ASP A 109 3.51 5.73 9.50
CA ASP A 109 2.50 5.96 8.46
C ASP A 109 1.89 4.65 7.95
N PHE A 110 2.72 3.61 7.78
CA PHE A 110 2.25 2.28 7.37
C PHE A 110 1.21 1.73 8.35
N VAL A 111 1.53 1.73 9.66
CA VAL A 111 0.62 1.22 10.69
C VAL A 111 -0.62 2.10 10.83
N ALA A 112 -0.46 3.43 10.83
CA ALA A 112 -1.58 4.36 10.91
C ALA A 112 -2.56 4.16 9.74
N ARG A 113 -2.06 3.95 8.52
CA ARG A 113 -2.87 3.63 7.33
C ARG A 113 -3.59 2.30 7.49
N GLN A 114 -2.91 1.25 7.95
CA GLN A 114 -3.55 -0.05 8.20
C GLN A 114 -4.68 0.06 9.23
N VAL A 115 -4.46 0.80 10.33
CA VAL A 115 -5.51 1.05 11.33
C VAL A 115 -6.68 1.79 10.70
N ALA A 116 -6.44 2.88 9.98
CA ALA A 116 -7.49 3.67 9.35
C ALA A 116 -8.34 2.83 8.36
N VAL A 117 -7.69 2.02 7.51
CA VAL A 117 -8.37 1.12 6.56
C VAL A 117 -9.15 0.05 7.32
N LYS A 118 -8.53 -0.65 8.27
CA LYS A 118 -9.22 -1.72 9.01
C LYS A 118 -10.41 -1.21 9.81
N THR A 119 -10.30 -0.02 10.41
CA THR A 119 -11.41 0.64 11.08
C THR A 119 -12.53 1.01 10.10
N ALA A 120 -12.20 1.64 8.96
CA ALA A 120 -13.21 2.05 7.98
C ALA A 120 -14.02 0.87 7.43
N TYR A 121 -13.39 -0.30 7.30
CA TYR A 121 -14.04 -1.49 6.77
C TYR A 121 -14.48 -2.51 7.82
N GLY A 122 -14.23 -2.26 9.12
CA GLY A 122 -14.61 -3.17 10.20
C GLY A 122 -13.86 -4.50 10.16
N LEU A 123 -12.59 -4.50 9.73
CA LEU A 123 -11.71 -5.67 9.77
C LEU A 123 -11.14 -5.85 11.19
N TRP A 124 -11.16 -7.07 11.70
CA TRP A 124 -10.61 -7.35 13.03
C TRP A 124 -9.08 -7.51 13.00
N LEU A 125 -8.44 -7.31 14.15
CA LEU A 125 -7.00 -7.50 14.36
C LEU A 125 -6.76 -8.74 15.21
N SER A 126 -5.73 -9.53 14.86
CA SER A 126 -5.25 -10.54 15.80
C SER A 126 -4.62 -9.87 17.03
N ALA A 127 -4.54 -10.58 18.17
CA ALA A 127 -3.88 -10.03 19.36
C ALA A 127 -2.41 -9.63 19.08
N LYS A 128 -1.70 -10.45 18.29
CA LYS A 128 -0.31 -10.18 17.89
C LYS A 128 -0.19 -8.95 16.99
N GLU A 129 -1.09 -8.81 16.02
CA GLU A 129 -1.13 -7.66 15.12
C GLU A 129 -1.44 -6.38 15.88
N LYS A 130 -2.45 -6.40 16.77
CA LYS A 130 -2.79 -5.26 17.61
C LYS A 130 -1.61 -4.82 18.48
N GLN A 131 -0.89 -5.77 19.09
CA GLN A 131 0.30 -5.47 19.89
C GLN A 131 1.40 -4.86 19.03
N ALA A 132 1.72 -5.47 17.88
CA ALA A 132 2.75 -4.97 16.98
C ALA A 132 2.45 -3.54 16.48
N MET A 133 1.19 -3.27 16.13
CA MET A 133 0.74 -1.93 15.74
C MET A 133 0.90 -0.93 16.90
N ALA A 134 0.51 -1.31 18.13
CA ALA A 134 0.68 -0.45 19.30
C ALA A 134 2.16 -0.16 19.60
N ASP A 135 3.03 -1.17 19.50
CA ASP A 135 4.47 -1.02 19.74
C ASP A 135 5.14 -0.08 18.73
N VAL A 136 4.72 -0.12 17.47
CA VAL A 136 5.18 0.81 16.44
C VAL A 136 4.68 2.22 16.74
N LEU A 137 3.38 2.38 16.99
CA LEU A 137 2.75 3.69 17.21
C LEU A 137 3.25 4.38 18.48
N ALA A 138 3.67 3.64 19.50
CA ALA A 138 4.25 4.20 20.73
C ALA A 138 5.65 4.83 20.54
N ARG A 139 6.27 4.64 19.36
CA ARG A 139 7.59 5.19 19.00
C ARG A 139 7.49 6.27 17.92
N CYS A 140 6.26 6.62 17.57
CA CYS A 140 5.88 7.82 16.86
C CYS A 140 5.53 8.88 17.93
#